data_AF-A0A952M333-F1
#
_entry.id   AF-A0A952M333-F1
#
_cell.length_a   1.000
_cell.length_b   1.000
_cell.length_c   1.000
_cell.angle_alpha   90.00
_cell.angle_beta   90.00
_cell.angle_gamma   90.00
#
_symmetry.space_group_name_H-M   'P 1'
#
loop_
_entity.id
_entity.type
_entity.pdbx_description
1 polymer ?
#
loop_
_entity_poly.entity_id
_entity_poly.type
_entity_poly.pdbx_seq_one_letter_code
_entity_poly.pdbx_strand_id
1 'polypeptide(L)'
;MLNTAGQCLLAFGFGTVVGLLVQRSRFCNTAALRDALLFNSYRNTKALVIAMIILTIGFTGFITVGEGNPMSFDVGLNQIVGLFIFGIGMVLAGACTVSTWVKTGEGDIGALWALIFTFVGMFLFSMLWSANYWPPAPASMTGELNLEALQLGHANAKTLQEKYGIPAIVFGIGQALVLVAIYRAILRKENNATTEAM
;
A
#
# COMPACT_ATOMS: atom_id res chain seq x y z
N MET A 1 -0.83 9.46 -28.47
CA MET A 1 -0.67 10.62 -27.55
C MET A 1 -2.07 11.08 -27.15
N LEU A 2 -2.56 10.66 -25.98
CA LEU A 2 -3.83 11.17 -25.45
C LEU A 2 -3.63 12.61 -24.97
N ASN A 3 -4.58 13.50 -25.24
CA ASN A 3 -4.52 14.89 -24.77
C ASN A 3 -4.60 14.94 -23.23
N THR A 4 -4.02 15.94 -22.57
CA THR A 4 -3.98 16.05 -21.09
C THR A 4 -5.38 15.96 -20.48
N ALA A 5 -6.38 16.58 -21.12
CA ALA A 5 -7.78 16.48 -20.72
C ALA A 5 -8.32 15.04 -20.80
N GLY A 6 -7.89 14.26 -21.80
CA GLY A 6 -8.24 12.85 -21.95
C GLY A 6 -7.67 11.98 -20.83
N GLN A 7 -6.43 12.25 -20.39
CA GLN A 7 -5.82 11.55 -19.26
C GLN A 7 -6.57 11.84 -17.94
N CYS A 8 -6.96 13.10 -17.71
CA CYS A 8 -7.75 13.48 -16.54
C CYS A 8 -9.12 12.79 -16.51
N LEU A 9 -9.81 12.71 -17.66
CA LEU A 9 -11.11 12.04 -17.76
C LEU A 9 -11.00 10.52 -17.52
N LEU A 10 -9.96 9.88 -18.07
CA LEU A 10 -9.71 8.47 -17.80
C LEU A 10 -9.39 8.22 -16.32
N ALA A 11 -8.57 9.06 -15.70
CA ALA A 11 -8.26 8.97 -14.28
C ALA A 11 -9.52 9.16 -13.41
N PHE A 12 -10.38 10.10 -13.77
CA PHE A 12 -11.64 10.34 -13.06
C PHE A 12 -12.62 9.16 -13.21
N GLY A 13 -12.76 8.63 -14.42
CA GLY A 13 -13.59 7.45 -14.68
C GLY A 13 -13.09 6.22 -13.92
N PHE A 14 -11.78 5.97 -13.96
CA PHE A 14 -11.17 4.88 -13.20
C PHE A 14 -11.36 5.05 -11.69
N GLY A 15 -11.11 6.24 -11.16
CA GLY A 15 -11.31 6.55 -9.74
C GLY A 15 -12.75 6.36 -9.27
N THR A 16 -13.73 6.74 -10.10
CA THR A 16 -15.15 6.54 -9.82
C THR A 16 -15.51 5.06 -9.74
N VAL A 17 -15.07 4.26 -10.72
CA VAL A 17 -15.34 2.82 -10.75
C VAL A 17 -14.70 2.13 -9.54
N VAL A 18 -13.43 2.43 -9.25
CA VAL A 18 -12.72 1.86 -8.10
C VAL A 18 -13.40 2.28 -6.79
N GLY A 19 -13.80 3.54 -6.64
CA GLY A 19 -14.53 4.04 -5.47
C GLY A 19 -15.83 3.27 -5.21
N LEU A 20 -16.63 3.05 -6.26
CA LEU A 20 -17.88 2.28 -6.16
C LEU A 20 -17.63 0.81 -5.76
N LEU A 21 -16.58 0.19 -6.30
CA LEU A 21 -16.20 -1.18 -5.94
C LEU A 21 -15.76 -1.29 -4.48
N VAL A 22 -14.96 -0.34 -4.00
CA VAL A 22 -14.49 -0.30 -2.60
C VAL A 22 -15.67 -0.04 -1.64
N GLN A 23 -16.60 0.83 -2.02
CA GLN A 23 -17.82 1.10 -1.26
C GLN A 23 -18.67 -0.15 -1.07
N ARG A 24 -18.93 -0.90 -2.16
CA ARG A 24 -19.73 -2.13 -2.11
C ARG A 24 -19.04 -3.27 -1.37
N SER A 25 -17.71 -3.37 -1.47
CA SER A 25 -16.94 -4.43 -0.82
C SER A 25 -16.62 -4.15 0.65
N ARG A 26 -16.88 -2.92 1.16
CA ARG A 26 -16.48 -2.47 2.50
C ARG A 26 -15.02 -2.82 2.81
N PHE A 27 -14.15 -2.61 1.83
CA PHE A 27 -12.78 -3.07 1.86
C PHE A 27 -11.95 -2.22 2.84
N CYS A 28 -11.35 -2.87 3.85
CA CYS A 28 -10.52 -2.22 4.85
C CYS A 28 -9.32 -3.12 5.18
N ASN A 29 -8.11 -2.69 4.82
CA ASN A 29 -6.89 -3.48 5.06
C ASN A 29 -6.68 -3.81 6.54
N THR A 30 -6.99 -2.89 7.45
CA THR A 30 -6.82 -3.13 8.89
C THR A 30 -7.85 -4.13 9.41
N ALA A 31 -9.10 -4.07 8.93
CA ALA A 31 -10.12 -5.08 9.24
C ALA A 31 -9.73 -6.45 8.67
N ALA A 32 -9.18 -6.52 7.47
CA ALA A 32 -8.74 -7.78 6.86
C ALA A 32 -7.65 -8.49 7.68
N LEU A 33 -6.76 -7.75 8.35
CA LEU A 33 -5.76 -8.32 9.25
C LEU A 33 -6.35 -8.68 10.62
N ARG A 34 -7.19 -7.80 11.19
CA ARG A 34 -7.86 -8.05 12.47
C ARG A 34 -8.77 -9.28 12.40
N ASP A 35 -9.57 -9.40 11.35
CA ASP A 35 -10.56 -10.46 11.20
C ASP A 35 -9.89 -11.83 10.99
N ALA A 36 -8.73 -11.86 10.32
CA ALA A 36 -7.91 -13.07 10.18
C ALA A 36 -7.33 -13.53 11.52
N LEU A 37 -6.82 -12.60 12.33
CA LEU A 37 -6.15 -12.91 13.60
C LEU A 37 -7.13 -13.24 14.73
N LEU A 38 -8.22 -12.48 14.84
CA LEU A 38 -9.12 -12.51 15.99
C LEU A 38 -10.34 -13.42 15.78
N PHE A 39 -10.88 -13.46 14.56
CA PHE A 39 -12.12 -14.18 14.26
C PHE A 39 -11.91 -15.41 13.35
N ASN A 40 -10.68 -15.70 12.93
CA ASN A 40 -10.37 -16.69 11.87
C ASN A 40 -11.26 -16.52 10.62
N SER A 41 -11.72 -15.30 10.33
CA SER A 41 -12.54 -15.01 9.15
C SER A 41 -11.66 -14.50 8.03
N TYR A 42 -11.50 -15.33 6.99
CA TYR A 42 -10.53 -15.06 5.91
C TYR A 42 -11.14 -14.36 4.70
N ARG A 43 -12.41 -13.93 4.74
CA ARG A 43 -13.08 -13.37 3.55
C ARG A 43 -12.39 -12.11 3.03
N ASN A 44 -12.15 -11.14 3.91
CA ASN A 44 -11.50 -9.88 3.56
C ASN A 44 -10.00 -10.07 3.27
N THR A 45 -9.35 -10.98 3.98
CA THR A 45 -7.94 -11.32 3.82
C THR A 45 -7.66 -11.99 2.47
N LYS A 46 -8.53 -12.92 2.03
CA LYS A 46 -8.45 -13.55 0.70
C LYS A 46 -8.55 -12.51 -0.41
N ALA A 47 -9.50 -11.59 -0.31
CA ALA A 47 -9.66 -10.50 -1.29
C ALA A 47 -8.41 -9.60 -1.35
N LEU A 48 -7.81 -9.29 -0.19
CA LEU A 48 -6.60 -8.50 -0.10
C LEU A 48 -5.39 -9.19 -0.74
N VAL A 49 -5.17 -10.47 -0.46
CA VAL A 49 -4.05 -11.23 -1.04
C VAL A 49 -4.22 -11.36 -2.57
N ILE A 50 -5.43 -11.63 -3.05
CA ILE A 50 -5.71 -11.69 -4.50
C ILE A 50 -5.46 -10.34 -5.17
N ALA A 51 -5.93 -9.24 -4.56
CA ALA A 51 -5.66 -7.90 -5.07
C ALA A 51 -4.15 -7.64 -5.14
N MET A 52 -3.39 -7.94 -4.10
CA MET A 52 -1.93 -7.79 -4.10
C MET A 52 -1.25 -8.61 -5.21
N ILE A 53 -1.72 -9.83 -5.49
CA ILE A 53 -1.20 -10.65 -6.60
C ILE A 53 -1.45 -9.96 -7.95
N ILE A 54 -2.69 -9.52 -8.21
CA ILE A 54 -3.07 -8.86 -9.45
C ILE A 54 -2.27 -7.58 -9.66
N LEU A 55 -2.16 -6.74 -8.61
CA LEU A 55 -1.37 -5.51 -8.68
C LEU A 55 0.10 -5.81 -8.93
N THR A 56 0.69 -6.80 -8.24
CA THR A 56 2.10 -7.17 -8.43
C THR A 56 2.37 -7.60 -9.87
N ILE A 57 1.52 -8.46 -10.43
CA ILE A 57 1.66 -8.93 -11.82
C ILE A 57 1.45 -7.77 -12.80
N GLY A 58 0.42 -6.93 -12.57
CA GLY A 58 0.14 -5.77 -13.40
C GLY A 58 1.29 -4.78 -13.45
N PHE A 59 1.81 -4.35 -12.29
CA PHE A 59 2.96 -3.44 -12.22
C PHE A 59 4.22 -4.05 -12.83
N THR A 60 4.48 -5.33 -12.60
CA THR A 60 5.63 -6.02 -13.23
C THR A 60 5.50 -6.03 -14.75
N GLY A 61 4.30 -6.28 -15.28
CA GLY A 61 4.01 -6.19 -16.71
C GLY A 61 4.24 -4.78 -17.26
N PHE A 62 3.72 -3.74 -16.60
CA PHE A 62 3.93 -2.35 -17.04
C PHE A 62 5.40 -1.92 -17.05
N ILE A 63 6.21 -2.41 -16.10
CA ILE A 63 7.66 -2.15 -16.08
C ILE A 63 8.34 -2.83 -17.27
N THR A 64 7.93 -4.04 -17.66
CA THR A 64 8.54 -4.76 -18.81
C THR A 64 8.19 -4.16 -20.17
N VAL A 65 7.02 -3.53 -20.29
CA VAL A 65 6.56 -2.87 -21.51
C VAL A 65 7.17 -1.47 -21.67
N GLY A 66 7.83 -0.94 -20.62
CA GLY A 66 8.56 0.33 -20.66
C GLY A 66 7.73 1.59 -20.42
N GLU A 67 6.42 1.45 -20.14
CA GLU A 67 5.52 2.58 -19.81
C GLU A 67 5.32 2.78 -18.30
N GLY A 68 5.82 1.88 -17.46
CA GLY A 68 5.83 2.06 -16.02
C GLY A 68 6.94 3.02 -15.59
N ASN A 69 6.58 4.21 -15.09
CA ASN A 69 7.48 5.07 -14.31
C ASN A 69 7.25 4.82 -12.81
N PRO A 70 7.79 3.74 -12.20
CA PRO A 70 7.71 3.57 -10.76
C PRO A 70 8.53 4.67 -10.07
N MET A 71 7.95 5.26 -9.04
CA MET A 71 8.67 6.19 -8.18
C MET A 71 9.70 5.42 -7.35
N SER A 72 10.95 5.91 -7.34
CA SER A 72 12.00 5.35 -6.51
C SER A 72 11.84 5.85 -5.08
N PHE A 73 11.61 4.90 -4.18
CA PHE A 73 11.59 5.09 -2.74
C PHE A 73 12.70 4.27 -2.10
N ASP A 74 13.49 4.93 -1.27
CA ASP A 74 14.51 4.30 -0.44
C ASP A 74 13.94 4.02 0.97
N VAL A 75 14.30 2.87 1.55
CA VAL A 75 13.85 2.48 2.89
C VAL A 75 14.86 2.96 3.93
N GLY A 76 14.40 3.82 4.84
CA GLY A 76 15.16 4.20 6.02
C GLY A 76 14.39 4.01 7.32
N LEU A 77 15.07 4.23 8.45
CA LEU A 77 14.48 4.13 9.79
C LEU A 77 13.26 5.05 9.93
N ASN A 78 13.27 6.21 9.25
CA ASN A 78 12.14 7.13 9.19
C ASN A 78 10.86 6.46 8.69
N GLN A 79 10.98 5.53 7.74
CA GLN A 79 9.83 4.79 7.22
C GLN A 79 9.28 3.80 8.25
N ILE A 80 10.15 3.15 9.03
CA ILE A 80 9.75 2.23 10.09
C ILE A 80 9.01 3.01 11.18
N VAL A 81 9.59 4.11 11.66
CA VAL A 81 8.98 4.98 12.67
C VAL A 81 7.66 5.56 12.15
N GLY A 82 7.63 6.02 10.90
CA GLY A 82 6.42 6.50 10.24
C GLY A 82 5.32 5.45 10.15
N LEU A 83 5.66 4.19 9.82
CA LEU A 83 4.70 3.10 9.75
C LEU A 83 4.05 2.81 11.10
N PHE A 84 4.83 2.86 12.20
CA PHE A 84 4.30 2.68 13.56
C PHE A 84 3.37 3.82 13.97
N ILE A 85 3.79 5.07 13.76
CA ILE A 85 2.96 6.26 14.09
C ILE A 85 1.67 6.25 13.26
N PHE A 86 1.78 5.97 11.96
CA PHE A 86 0.63 5.85 11.06
C PHE A 86 -0.31 4.71 11.48
N GLY A 87 0.24 3.57 11.91
CA GLY A 87 -0.52 2.45 12.45
C GLY A 87 -1.33 2.83 13.70
N ILE A 88 -0.70 3.51 14.66
CA ILE A 88 -1.37 4.01 15.86
C ILE A 88 -2.48 5.01 15.47
N GLY A 89 -2.20 5.91 14.53
CA GLY A 89 -3.19 6.84 13.99
C GLY A 89 -4.40 6.15 13.36
N MET A 90 -4.20 5.09 12.57
CA MET A 90 -5.30 4.31 11.98
C MET A 90 -6.19 3.65 13.04
N VAL A 91 -5.62 3.18 14.15
CA VAL A 91 -6.39 2.59 15.26
C VAL A 91 -7.21 3.66 15.98
N LEU A 92 -6.61 4.82 16.26
CA LEU A 92 -7.30 5.95 16.90
C LEU A 92 -8.42 6.53 16.03
N ALA A 93 -8.22 6.60 14.72
CA ALA A 93 -9.23 7.07 13.76
C ALA A 93 -10.34 6.03 13.47
N GLY A 94 -10.15 4.76 13.84
CA GLY A 94 -11.12 3.68 13.61
C GLY A 94 -11.33 3.32 12.13
N ALA A 95 -10.41 3.71 11.24
CA ALA A 95 -10.49 3.51 9.80
C ALA A 95 -9.10 3.51 9.15
N CYS A 96 -8.90 2.69 8.10
CA CYS A 96 -7.74 2.84 7.23
C CYS A 96 -7.98 3.96 6.20
N THR A 97 -6.93 4.50 5.61
CA THR A 97 -7.02 5.61 4.65
C THR A 97 -7.99 5.34 3.50
N VAL A 98 -7.98 4.13 2.92
CA VAL A 98 -8.94 3.80 1.83
C VAL A 98 -10.39 3.86 2.33
N SER A 99 -10.65 3.36 3.54
CA SER A 99 -11.99 3.36 4.12
C SER A 99 -12.45 4.74 4.61
N THR A 100 -11.53 5.66 4.96
CA THR A 100 -11.93 7.02 5.34
C THR A 100 -12.52 7.76 4.14
N TRP A 101 -11.90 7.66 2.95
CA TRP A 101 -12.45 8.25 1.71
C TRP A 101 -13.87 7.75 1.41
N VAL A 102 -14.10 6.44 1.52
CA VAL A 102 -15.41 5.85 1.25
C VAL A 102 -16.45 6.26 2.30
N LYS A 103 -16.12 6.18 3.60
CA LYS A 103 -17.03 6.57 4.69
C LYS A 103 -17.37 8.06 4.63
N THR A 104 -16.41 8.91 4.29
CA THR A 104 -16.66 10.33 4.03
C THR A 104 -17.64 10.52 2.87
N GLY A 105 -17.50 9.72 1.79
CA GLY A 105 -18.45 9.69 0.68
C GLY A 105 -19.85 9.16 1.05
N GLU A 106 -19.96 8.31 2.08
CA GLU A 106 -21.24 7.85 2.65
C GLU A 106 -21.87 8.86 3.62
N GLY A 107 -21.18 9.94 3.97
CA GLY A 107 -21.67 10.99 4.87
C GLY A 107 -21.30 10.80 6.34
N ASP A 108 -20.34 9.92 6.66
CA ASP A 108 -19.84 9.75 8.03
C ASP A 108 -19.00 10.98 8.46
N ILE A 109 -19.55 11.76 9.39
CA ILE A 109 -18.92 12.98 9.90
C ILE A 109 -17.61 12.66 10.65
N GLY A 110 -17.52 11.51 11.33
CA GLY A 110 -16.30 11.09 12.02
C GLY A 110 -15.16 10.81 11.04
N ALA A 111 -15.46 10.11 9.95
CA ALA A 111 -14.51 9.86 8.87
C ALA A 111 -14.09 11.15 8.15
N LEU A 112 -15.00 12.11 7.97
CA LEU A 112 -14.68 13.42 7.44
C LEU A 112 -13.64 14.16 8.29
N TRP A 113 -13.83 14.18 9.62
CA TRP A 113 -12.83 14.77 10.53
C TRP A 113 -11.49 14.04 10.45
N ALA A 114 -11.49 12.71 10.45
CA ALA A 114 -10.27 11.92 10.29
C ALA A 114 -9.53 12.25 8.98
N LEU A 115 -10.27 12.43 7.88
CA LEU A 115 -9.71 12.82 6.58
C LEU A 115 -9.07 14.22 6.64
N ILE A 116 -9.76 15.21 7.21
CA ILE A 116 -9.24 16.57 7.37
C ILE A 116 -7.96 16.57 8.21
N PHE A 117 -7.97 15.91 9.37
CA PHE A 117 -6.79 15.84 10.24
C PHE A 117 -5.63 15.05 9.60
N THR A 118 -5.91 14.10 8.71
CA THR A 118 -4.86 13.42 7.93
C THR A 118 -4.14 14.41 7.01
N PHE A 119 -4.88 15.27 6.29
CA PHE A 119 -4.28 16.31 5.44
C PHE A 119 -3.54 17.38 6.24
N VAL A 120 -4.16 17.85 7.34
CA VAL A 120 -3.53 18.84 8.23
C VAL A 120 -2.25 18.28 8.85
N GLY A 121 -2.28 17.03 9.33
CA GLY A 121 -1.11 16.35 9.87
C GLY A 121 -0.01 16.15 8.84
N MET A 122 -0.34 15.74 7.62
CA MET A 122 0.62 15.59 6.52
C MET A 122 1.26 16.93 6.14
N PHE A 123 0.47 18.01 6.09
CA PHE A 123 0.96 19.35 5.82
C PHE A 123 1.87 19.88 6.94
N LEU A 124 1.43 19.78 8.20
CA LEU A 124 2.21 20.20 9.37
C LEU A 124 3.52 19.40 9.49
N PHE A 125 3.47 18.09 9.28
CA PHE A 125 4.66 17.24 9.31
C PHE A 125 5.62 17.61 8.19
N SER A 126 5.12 17.88 6.97
CA SER A 126 5.94 18.38 5.87
C SER A 126 6.59 19.73 6.20
N MET A 127 5.87 20.63 6.88
CA MET A 127 6.42 21.93 7.27
C MET A 127 7.46 21.81 8.40
N LEU A 128 7.18 20.98 9.40
CA LEU A 128 8.09 20.67 10.51
C LEU A 128 9.37 20.01 10.02
N TRP A 129 9.26 19.06 9.08
CA TRP A 129 10.42 18.43 8.46
C TRP A 129 11.19 19.38 7.53
N SER A 130 10.50 20.34 6.92
CA SER A 130 11.17 21.43 6.19
C SER A 130 11.92 22.39 7.13
N ALA A 131 11.47 22.54 8.37
CA ALA A 131 12.11 23.41 9.37
C ALA A 131 13.23 22.69 10.14
N ASN A 132 13.10 21.39 10.36
CA ASN A 132 14.06 20.58 11.11
C ASN A 132 14.83 19.70 10.11
N TYR A 133 16.05 20.12 9.75
CA TYR A 133 16.87 19.60 8.66
C TYR A 133 17.52 18.23 8.95
N TRP A 134 16.79 17.30 9.58
CA TRP A 134 17.35 16.01 10.02
C TRP A 134 16.42 14.82 9.73
N PRO A 135 16.78 13.91 8.80
CA PRO A 135 17.79 14.01 7.73
C PRO A 135 17.32 14.79 6.46
N PRO A 136 18.26 15.38 5.70
CA PRO A 136 17.95 16.16 4.49
C PRO A 136 17.34 15.31 3.38
N ALA A 137 16.16 15.71 2.89
CA ALA A 137 15.47 15.11 1.74
C ALA A 137 16.35 15.01 0.47
N PRO A 138 17.27 15.96 0.17
CA PRO A 138 18.19 15.83 -0.97
C PRO A 138 19.23 14.71 -0.81
N ALA A 139 19.68 14.40 0.42
CA ALA A 139 20.70 13.38 0.65
C ALA A 139 20.14 11.95 0.73
N SER A 140 18.83 11.83 0.99
CA SER A 140 18.12 10.54 1.10
C SER A 140 17.48 10.07 -0.20
N MET A 141 17.55 10.85 -1.29
CA MET A 141 17.10 10.41 -2.64
C MET A 141 18.28 10.09 -3.56
N THR A 142 19.37 9.56 -2.99
CA THR A 142 20.63 9.34 -3.71
C THR A 142 20.81 7.90 -4.22
N GLY A 143 19.92 6.95 -3.88
CA GLY A 143 20.03 5.55 -4.33
C GLY A 143 21.24 4.79 -3.75
N GLU A 144 21.96 5.40 -2.82
CA GLU A 144 23.15 4.91 -2.14
C GLU A 144 22.85 4.64 -0.65
N LEU A 145 23.58 3.69 -0.06
CA LEU A 145 23.42 3.34 1.36
C LEU A 145 24.02 4.44 2.23
N ASN A 146 23.18 5.36 2.72
CA ASN A 146 23.61 6.40 3.66
C ASN A 146 23.33 5.99 5.11
N LEU A 147 24.41 5.67 5.83
CA LEU A 147 24.39 5.39 7.27
C LEU A 147 24.00 6.63 8.09
N GLU A 148 24.33 7.83 7.60
CA GLU A 148 23.94 9.11 8.21
C GLU A 148 22.44 9.42 8.07
N ALA A 149 21.78 8.87 7.03
CA ALA A 149 20.33 8.96 6.82
C ALA A 149 19.57 7.73 7.34
N LEU A 150 20.26 6.76 7.96
CA LEU A 150 19.67 5.52 8.47
C LEU A 150 18.88 4.75 7.40
N GLN A 151 19.37 4.76 6.16
CA GLN A 151 18.81 4.00 5.04
C GLN A 151 19.30 2.56 5.06
N LEU A 152 18.41 1.64 5.43
CA LEU A 152 18.71 0.23 5.66
C LEU A 152 18.43 -0.64 4.42
N GLY A 153 17.81 -0.10 3.36
CA GLY A 153 17.65 -0.87 2.12
C GLY A 153 16.82 -0.25 1.01
N HIS A 154 16.70 -1.03 -0.07
CA HIS A 154 16.08 -0.67 -1.34
C HIS A 154 14.63 -1.16 -1.34
N ALA A 155 13.64 -0.27 -1.50
CA ALA A 155 12.22 -0.65 -1.42
C ALA A 155 11.66 -1.14 -2.77
N ASN A 156 12.32 -0.79 -3.88
CA ASN A 156 11.76 -0.88 -5.21
C ASN A 156 12.46 -1.95 -6.06
N ALA A 157 11.66 -2.68 -6.85
CA ALA A 157 12.17 -3.63 -7.84
C ALA A 157 13.09 -2.94 -8.87
N LYS A 158 12.83 -1.67 -9.20
CA LYS A 158 13.66 -0.87 -10.13
C LYS A 158 15.03 -0.50 -9.53
N THR A 159 15.09 -0.04 -8.28
CA THR A 159 16.37 0.28 -7.62
C THR A 159 17.20 -0.97 -7.34
N LEU A 160 16.55 -2.11 -7.13
CA LEU A 160 17.20 -3.41 -7.05
C LEU A 160 17.71 -3.92 -8.42
N GLN A 161 16.96 -3.65 -9.48
CA GLN A 161 17.31 -4.00 -10.86
C GLN A 161 18.50 -3.16 -11.38
N GLU A 162 18.59 -1.88 -11.01
CA GLU A 162 19.73 -1.01 -11.33
C GLU A 162 21.03 -1.42 -10.61
N LYS A 163 20.94 -1.99 -9.39
CA LYS A 163 22.12 -2.34 -8.57
C LYS A 163 22.56 -3.81 -8.69
N TYR A 164 21.62 -4.75 -8.90
CA TYR A 164 21.89 -6.19 -8.97
C TYR A 164 21.69 -6.81 -10.37
N GLY A 165 21.18 -6.06 -11.35
CA GLY A 165 21.01 -6.55 -12.74
C GLY A 165 19.95 -7.65 -12.92
N ILE A 166 19.12 -7.89 -11.91
CA ILE A 166 18.07 -8.93 -11.94
C ILE A 166 16.82 -8.32 -12.60
N PRO A 167 16.23 -8.95 -13.64
CA PRO A 167 15.04 -8.42 -14.29
C PRO A 167 13.86 -8.33 -13.31
N ALA A 168 13.13 -7.21 -13.28
CA ALA A 168 11.96 -6.98 -12.40
C ALA A 168 10.93 -8.13 -12.39
N ILE A 169 10.87 -8.89 -13.49
CA ILE A 169 10.04 -10.09 -13.64
C ILE A 169 10.34 -11.13 -12.56
N VAL A 170 11.61 -11.34 -12.21
CA VAL A 170 12.01 -12.34 -11.21
C VAL A 170 11.53 -11.93 -9.82
N PHE A 171 11.60 -10.63 -9.50
CA PHE A 171 11.08 -10.10 -8.24
C PHE A 171 9.55 -10.18 -8.18
N GLY A 172 8.87 -9.80 -9.27
CA GLY A 172 7.41 -9.90 -9.38
C GLY A 172 6.90 -11.33 -9.27
N ILE A 173 7.58 -12.29 -9.92
CA ILE A 173 7.27 -13.73 -9.81
C ILE A 173 7.54 -14.23 -8.38
N GLY A 174 8.68 -13.84 -7.78
CA GLY A 174 9.00 -14.21 -6.40
C GLY A 174 7.94 -13.73 -5.40
N GLN A 175 7.55 -12.46 -5.49
CA GLN A 175 6.51 -11.89 -4.64
C GLN A 175 5.14 -12.55 -4.90
N ALA A 176 4.79 -12.82 -6.17
CA ALA A 176 3.55 -13.51 -6.51
C ALA A 176 3.53 -14.95 -5.96
N LEU A 177 4.65 -15.69 -6.02
CA LEU A 177 4.75 -17.04 -5.45
C LEU A 177 4.59 -17.03 -3.93
N VAL A 178 5.19 -16.06 -3.23
CA VAL A 178 5.01 -15.89 -1.78
C VAL A 178 3.54 -15.60 -1.46
N LEU A 179 2.89 -14.69 -2.18
CA LEU A 179 1.48 -14.37 -1.97
C LEU A 179 0.57 -15.57 -2.27
N VAL A 180 0.88 -16.37 -3.31
CA VAL A 180 0.15 -17.61 -3.63
C VAL A 180 0.36 -18.66 -2.53
N ALA A 181 1.56 -18.77 -1.96
CA ALA A 181 1.83 -19.67 -0.83
C ALA A 181 1.02 -19.26 0.40
N ILE A 182 0.96 -17.96 0.72
CA ILE A 182 0.12 -17.42 1.80
C ILE A 182 -1.36 -17.70 1.53
N TYR A 183 -1.83 -17.48 0.29
CA TYR A 183 -3.21 -17.77 -0.09
C TYR A 183 -3.55 -19.26 0.07
N ARG A 184 -2.66 -20.16 -0.35
CA ARG A 184 -2.83 -21.61 -0.15
C ARG A 184 -2.80 -22.00 1.32
N ALA A 185 -1.97 -21.38 2.15
CA ALA A 185 -1.93 -21.62 3.59
C ALA A 185 -3.25 -21.22 4.25
N ILE A 186 -3.84 -20.08 3.85
CA ILE A 186 -5.16 -19.63 4.31
C ILE A 186 -6.24 -20.66 3.95
N LEU A 187 -6.27 -21.13 2.70
CA LEU A 187 -7.24 -22.14 2.26
C LEU A 187 -7.09 -23.47 3.00
N ARG A 188 -5.85 -23.92 3.26
CA ARG A 188 -5.61 -25.13 4.06
C ARG A 188 -6.15 -24.99 5.48
N LYS A 189 -5.95 -23.83 6.10
CA LYS A 189 -6.43 -23.57 7.46
C LYS A 189 -7.96 -23.51 7.53
N GLU A 190 -8.60 -22.95 6.51
CA GLU A 190 -10.07 -22.94 6.37
C GLU A 190 -10.64 -24.36 6.15
N ASN A 191 -10.01 -25.17 5.27
CA ASN A 191 -10.47 -26.54 4.99
C ASN A 191 -10.30 -27.48 6.21
N ASN A 192 -9.19 -27.35 6.95
CA ASN A 192 -8.95 -28.15 8.15
C ASN A 192 -9.98 -27.82 9.24
N ALA A 193 -10.24 -26.53 9.49
CA ALA A 193 -11.27 -26.10 10.44
C ALA A 193 -12.69 -26.57 10.06
N THR A 194 -12.95 -26.73 8.76
CA THR A 194 -14.24 -27.27 8.28
C THR A 194 -14.34 -28.79 8.49
N THR A 195 -13.21 -29.51 8.40
CA THR A 195 -13.14 -30.96 8.59
C THR A 195 -13.22 -31.35 10.07
N GLU A 196 -12.68 -30.52 10.97
CA GLU A 196 -12.79 -30.69 12.43
C GLU A 196 -14.20 -30.40 12.97
N ALA A 197 -15.05 -29.73 12.18
CA ALA A 197 -16.43 -29.38 12.54
C ALA A 197 -17.48 -30.38 12.00
N MET A 198 -17.07 -31.41 11.24
CA MET A 198 -17.89 -32.52 10.76
C MET A 198 -17.72 -33.75 11.64
#